data_AF-A0AAU1Z5B2-F1
#
_entry.id   AF-A0AAU1Z5B2-F1
#
_cell.length_a   1.000
_cell.length_b   1.000
_cell.length_c   1.000
_cell.angle_alpha   90.00
_cell.angle_beta   90.00
_cell.angle_gamma   90.00
#
_symmetry.space_group_name_H-M   'P 1'
#
loop_
_entity.id
_entity.type
_entity.pdbx_description
1 polymer ?
#
loop_
_entity_poly.entity_id
_entity_poly.type
_entity_poly.pdbx_seq_one_letter_code
_entity_poly.pdbx_strand_id
1 'polypeptide(L)'
;MASQAACMLATVGYRVDLGPDLHIGLLTTPSDPQGKRVHGHQILRLTDELNGAETYETAADLADQVLDPHDGVLVRLSEFFEAAAEQAKASESDAGWDLSHDFREAAATLTDVGEDLHVAAEQLRALHHPAKPSGQARVTNYFATAPSTKCAGASTTPTTAPAATPPSAPKPKRTR
;
A
#
# COMPACT_ATOMS: atom_id res chain seq x y z
N MET A 1 -0.96 -25.45 28.71
CA MET A 1 0.35 -25.77 29.32
C MET A 1 0.95 -27.12 28.89
N ALA A 2 0.21 -28.03 28.23
CA ALA A 2 0.75 -29.34 27.82
C ALA A 2 1.79 -29.29 26.67
N SER A 3 1.69 -28.33 25.75
CA SER A 3 2.53 -28.24 24.55
C SER A 3 3.99 -27.88 24.81
N GLN A 4 4.26 -27.07 25.84
CA GLN A 4 5.63 -26.65 26.17
C GLN A 4 6.39 -27.78 26.88
N ALA A 5 5.70 -28.55 27.72
CA ALA A 5 6.24 -29.76 28.35
C ALA A 5 6.57 -30.84 27.30
N ALA A 6 5.74 -31.01 26.27
CA ALA A 6 5.99 -31.96 25.19
C ALA A 6 7.22 -31.58 24.35
N CYS A 7 7.41 -30.29 24.07
CA CYS A 7 8.60 -29.79 23.37
C CYS A 7 9.89 -30.04 24.18
N MET A 8 9.84 -29.83 25.51
CA MET A 8 10.98 -30.13 26.38
C MET A 8 11.32 -31.64 26.41
N LEU A 9 10.34 -32.54 26.35
CA LEU A 9 10.58 -33.99 26.35
C LEU A 9 11.15 -34.50 25.02
N ALA A 10 10.69 -33.96 23.89
CA ALA A 10 11.24 -34.28 22.57
C ALA A 10 12.72 -33.86 22.44
N THR A 11 13.10 -32.75 23.08
CA THR A 11 14.48 -32.25 23.09
C THR A 11 15.45 -33.21 23.82
N VAL A 12 14.94 -34.04 24.72
CA VAL A 12 15.71 -35.05 25.47
C VAL A 12 15.67 -36.43 24.78
N GLY A 13 15.16 -36.50 23.54
CA GLY A 13 15.17 -37.72 22.73
C GLY A 13 14.04 -38.70 23.03
N TYR A 14 13.04 -38.31 23.83
CA TYR A 14 11.83 -39.11 24.00
C TYR A 14 10.88 -38.87 22.81
N ARG A 15 10.45 -39.96 22.17
CA ARG A 15 9.46 -39.93 21.09
C ARG A 15 8.07 -39.74 21.71
N VAL A 16 7.47 -38.57 21.49
CA VAL A 16 6.11 -38.26 21.94
C VAL A 16 5.23 -38.12 20.70
N ASP A 17 4.33 -39.08 20.47
CA ASP A 17 3.28 -38.96 19.45
C ASP A 17 2.17 -38.07 20.02
N LEU A 18 2.16 -36.81 19.59
CA LEU A 18 1.07 -35.88 19.90
C LEU A 18 -0.05 -36.07 18.88
N GLY A 19 -1.29 -36.16 19.35
CA GLY A 19 -2.47 -36.16 18.48
C GLY A 19 -2.53 -34.90 17.59
N PRO A 20 -3.24 -34.95 16.45
CA PRO A 20 -3.32 -33.84 15.49
C PRO A 20 -3.83 -32.54 16.13
N ASP A 21 -4.63 -32.63 17.18
CA ASP A 21 -5.22 -31.51 17.91
C ASP A 21 -4.21 -30.76 18.81
N LEU A 22 -3.00 -31.31 18.97
CA LEU A 22 -1.94 -30.78 19.84
C LEU A 22 -0.76 -30.18 19.05
N HIS A 23 -0.87 -30.05 17.73
CA HIS A 23 0.11 -29.35 16.89
C HIS A 23 -0.05 -27.83 17.02
N ILE A 24 0.34 -27.28 18.17
CA ILE A 24 0.47 -25.84 18.32
C ILE A 24 1.73 -25.40 17.56
N GLY A 25 1.57 -24.90 16.33
CA GLY A 25 2.62 -24.11 15.69
C GLY A 25 2.85 -24.32 14.19
N LEU A 26 2.18 -25.27 13.53
CA LEU A 26 2.35 -25.46 12.08
C LEU A 26 1.08 -25.04 11.35
N LEU A 27 1.14 -23.92 10.64
CA LEU A 27 0.12 -23.62 9.63
C LEU A 27 0.28 -24.68 8.53
N THR A 28 -0.79 -25.41 8.22
CA THR A 28 -0.81 -26.40 7.14
C THR A 28 -1.93 -26.03 6.18
N THR A 29 -1.72 -26.21 4.88
CA THR A 29 -2.77 -26.06 3.87
C THR A 29 -3.10 -27.43 3.27
N PRO A 30 -4.26 -27.61 2.61
CA PRO A 30 -4.55 -28.85 1.89
C PRO A 30 -3.46 -29.22 0.86
N SER A 31 -2.83 -28.20 0.25
CA SER A 31 -1.73 -28.36 -0.70
C SER A 31 -0.36 -28.57 -0.04
N ASP A 32 -0.24 -28.29 1.26
CA ASP A 32 0.96 -28.54 2.06
C ASP A 32 0.59 -29.10 3.45
N PRO A 33 0.15 -30.37 3.50
CA PRO A 33 -0.30 -31.00 4.74
C PRO A 33 0.85 -31.21 5.73
N GLN A 34 2.10 -31.08 5.29
CA GLN A 34 3.30 -31.26 6.10
C GLN A 34 3.92 -29.93 6.56
N GLY A 35 3.33 -28.78 6.20
CA GLY A 35 3.83 -27.47 6.63
C GLY A 35 5.23 -27.11 6.11
N LYS A 36 5.66 -27.69 4.99
CA LYS A 36 6.99 -27.48 4.41
C LYS A 36 7.17 -26.08 3.82
N ARG A 37 6.09 -25.41 3.43
CA ARG A 37 6.08 -24.09 2.77
C ARG A 37 5.96 -22.96 3.78
N VAL A 38 6.89 -22.92 4.73
CA VAL A 38 6.89 -21.99 5.87
C VAL A 38 6.68 -20.52 5.43
N HIS A 39 7.42 -20.05 4.43
CA HIS A 39 7.30 -18.66 3.94
C HIS A 39 5.95 -18.39 3.23
N GLY A 40 5.45 -19.36 2.46
CA GLY A 40 4.11 -19.25 1.87
C GLY A 40 3.01 -19.18 2.94
N HIS A 41 3.19 -19.91 4.04
CA HIS A 41 2.29 -19.87 5.19
C HIS A 41 2.36 -18.55 5.96
N GLN A 42 3.52 -17.92 6.05
CA GLN A 42 3.64 -16.58 6.65
C GLN A 42 2.85 -15.54 5.84
N ILE A 43 2.97 -15.56 4.50
CA ILE A 43 2.22 -14.67 3.61
C ILE A 43 0.71 -14.97 3.68
N LEU A 44 0.33 -16.25 3.70
CA LEU A 44 -1.08 -16.65 3.85
C LEU A 44 -1.67 -16.11 5.15
N ARG A 45 -0.96 -16.24 6.27
CA ARG A 45 -1.41 -15.70 7.56
C ARG A 45 -1.58 -14.19 7.51
N LEU A 46 -0.64 -13.46 6.90
CA LEU A 46 -0.76 -12.01 6.72
C LEU A 46 -1.98 -11.64 5.86
N THR A 47 -2.27 -12.44 4.83
CA THR A 47 -3.47 -12.27 4.00
C THR A 47 -4.76 -12.53 4.77
N ASP A 48 -4.78 -13.56 5.62
CA ASP A 48 -5.92 -13.88 6.48
C ASP A 48 -6.16 -12.78 7.53
N GLU A 49 -5.09 -12.25 8.14
CA GLU A 49 -5.14 -11.11 9.06
C GLU A 49 -5.68 -9.85 8.35
N LEU A 50 -5.27 -9.60 7.09
CA LEU A 50 -5.78 -8.48 6.28
C LEU A 50 -7.25 -8.63 5.96
N ASN A 51 -7.69 -9.82 5.56
CA ASN A 51 -9.10 -10.12 5.29
C ASN A 51 -9.99 -10.02 6.55
N GLY A 52 -9.40 -10.28 7.72
CA GLY A 52 -10.07 -10.15 9.02
C GLY A 52 -9.99 -8.75 9.65
N ALA A 53 -9.32 -7.78 9.01
CA ALA A 53 -9.11 -6.45 9.58
C ALA A 53 -10.45 -5.68 9.70
N GLU A 54 -10.81 -5.30 10.92
CA GLU A 54 -12.05 -4.53 11.20
C GLU A 54 -11.92 -3.04 10.88
N THR A 55 -10.69 -2.54 10.71
CA THR A 55 -10.41 -1.12 10.47
C THR A 55 -9.40 -0.93 9.35
N TYR A 56 -9.51 0.20 8.65
CA TYR A 56 -8.53 0.58 7.63
C TYR A 56 -7.14 0.90 8.21
N GLU A 57 -7.05 1.29 9.48
CA GLU A 57 -5.78 1.48 10.17
C GLU A 57 -5.05 0.14 10.33
N THR A 58 -5.75 -0.88 10.83
CA THR A 58 -5.20 -2.25 10.92
C THR A 58 -4.83 -2.81 9.54
N ALA A 59 -5.67 -2.58 8.53
CA ALA A 59 -5.37 -3.01 7.17
C ALA A 59 -4.12 -2.31 6.59
N ALA A 60 -3.92 -1.02 6.89
CA ALA A 60 -2.74 -0.29 6.48
C ALA A 60 -1.47 -0.80 7.15
N ASP A 61 -1.50 -1.10 8.45
CA ASP A 61 -0.35 -1.64 9.17
C ASP A 61 0.05 -3.04 8.66
N LEU A 62 -0.93 -3.83 8.23
CA LEU A 62 -0.69 -5.11 7.57
C LEU A 62 -0.14 -4.93 6.14
N ALA A 63 -0.63 -3.93 5.40
CA ALA A 63 -0.10 -3.59 4.08
C ALA A 63 1.36 -3.10 4.15
N ASP A 64 1.72 -2.31 5.17
CA ASP A 64 3.09 -1.84 5.38
C ASP A 64 4.08 -3.00 5.55
N GLN A 65 3.69 -4.10 6.19
CA GLN A 65 4.57 -5.28 6.30
C GLN A 65 4.93 -5.89 4.93
N VAL A 66 4.12 -5.67 3.90
CA VAL A 66 4.38 -6.14 2.53
C VAL A 66 5.13 -5.08 1.72
N LEU A 67 4.74 -3.81 1.90
CA LEU A 67 5.11 -2.69 1.04
C LEU A 67 6.26 -1.83 1.57
N ASP A 68 6.71 -2.03 2.80
CA ASP A 68 7.84 -1.28 3.36
C ASP A 68 9.07 -1.41 2.42
N PRO A 69 9.67 -0.28 2.00
CA PRO A 69 10.71 -0.28 0.98
C PRO A 69 12.04 -0.89 1.45
N HIS A 70 12.21 -1.14 2.75
CA HIS A 70 13.45 -1.62 3.34
C HIS A 70 13.31 -3.03 3.92
N ASP A 71 12.20 -3.30 4.60
CA ASP A 71 11.96 -4.52 5.36
C ASP A 71 10.70 -5.28 4.91
N GLY A 72 9.99 -4.78 3.90
CA GLY A 72 8.77 -5.39 3.37
C GLY A 72 9.01 -6.70 2.62
N VAL A 73 7.93 -7.47 2.45
CA VAL A 73 7.98 -8.74 1.70
C VAL A 73 8.44 -8.53 0.25
N LEU A 74 8.01 -7.46 -0.42
CA LEU A 74 8.35 -7.24 -1.83
C LEU A 74 9.85 -7.01 -2.05
N VAL A 75 10.49 -6.18 -1.22
CA VAL A 75 11.94 -5.93 -1.33
C VAL A 75 12.74 -7.21 -1.05
N ARG A 76 12.33 -8.00 -0.05
CA ARG A 76 13.00 -9.29 0.26
C ARG A 76 12.81 -10.34 -0.83
N LEU A 77 11.66 -10.34 -1.52
CA LEU A 77 11.45 -11.21 -2.68
C LEU A 77 12.25 -10.75 -3.90
N SER A 78 12.40 -9.44 -4.12
CA SER A 78 13.26 -8.90 -5.17
C SER A 78 14.72 -9.33 -4.96
N GLU A 79 15.26 -9.11 -3.75
CA GLU A 79 16.61 -9.56 -3.36
C GLU A 79 16.80 -11.08 -3.51
N PHE A 80 15.78 -11.87 -3.14
CA PHE A 80 15.80 -13.32 -3.32
C PHE A 80 15.95 -13.70 -4.81
N PHE A 81 15.22 -13.04 -5.70
CA PHE A 81 15.31 -13.31 -7.13
C PHE A 81 16.63 -12.83 -7.74
N GLU A 82 17.20 -11.72 -7.27
CA GLU A 82 18.56 -11.33 -7.66
C GLU A 82 19.60 -12.39 -7.26
N ALA A 83 19.50 -12.92 -6.04
CA ALA A 83 20.37 -14.00 -5.59
C ALA A 83 20.15 -15.29 -6.41
N ALA A 84 18.91 -15.61 -6.76
CA ALA A 84 18.57 -16.74 -7.62
C ALA A 84 19.14 -16.55 -9.04
N ALA A 85 19.13 -15.33 -9.57
CA ALA A 85 19.73 -15.01 -10.86
C ALA A 85 21.24 -15.26 -10.88
N GLU A 86 21.96 -14.88 -9.84
CA GLU A 86 23.40 -15.17 -9.73
C GLU A 86 23.67 -16.67 -9.55
N GLN A 87 22.83 -17.37 -8.79
CA GLN A 87 22.94 -18.82 -8.63
C GLN A 87 22.69 -19.58 -9.95
N ALA A 88 21.73 -19.13 -10.77
CA ALA A 88 21.44 -19.74 -12.07
C ALA A 88 22.61 -19.55 -13.06
N LYS A 89 23.16 -18.33 -13.09
CA LYS A 89 24.31 -17.95 -13.91
C LYS A 89 25.57 -18.75 -13.57
N ALA A 90 25.75 -19.15 -12.31
CA ALA A 90 26.87 -19.98 -11.88
C ALA A 90 26.92 -21.39 -12.53
N SER A 91 25.84 -21.82 -13.22
CA SER A 91 25.87 -23.04 -14.02
C SER A 91 26.69 -22.91 -15.32
N GLU A 92 27.00 -21.69 -15.75
CA GLU A 92 27.71 -21.36 -17.01
C GLU A 92 27.09 -21.99 -18.28
N SER A 93 25.84 -22.43 -18.20
CA SER A 93 25.08 -23.02 -19.30
C SER A 93 24.16 -21.98 -19.93
N ASP A 94 23.90 -22.09 -21.24
CA ASP A 94 22.95 -21.21 -21.94
C ASP A 94 21.59 -21.14 -21.21
N ALA A 95 21.06 -22.29 -20.79
CA ALA A 95 19.82 -22.36 -20.02
C ALA A 95 19.91 -21.64 -18.65
N GLY A 96 21.07 -21.66 -18.00
CA GLY A 96 21.31 -20.93 -16.76
C GLY A 96 21.43 -19.42 -16.97
N TRP A 97 21.96 -18.99 -18.10
CA TRP A 97 21.97 -17.59 -18.51
C TRP A 97 20.56 -17.08 -18.78
N ASP A 98 19.76 -17.82 -19.55
CA ASP A 98 18.35 -17.48 -19.81
C ASP A 98 17.56 -17.40 -18.49
N LEU A 99 17.69 -18.39 -17.61
CA LEU A 99 17.02 -18.39 -16.31
C LEU A 99 17.49 -17.24 -15.39
N SER A 100 18.77 -16.84 -15.50
CA SER A 100 19.29 -15.68 -14.78
C SER A 100 18.61 -14.38 -15.25
N HIS A 101 18.32 -14.26 -16.55
CA HIS A 101 17.57 -13.14 -17.09
C HIS A 101 16.15 -13.11 -16.57
N ASP A 102 15.44 -14.25 -16.58
CA ASP A 102 14.08 -14.35 -16.06
C ASP A 102 13.98 -13.94 -14.59
N PHE A 103 14.92 -14.40 -13.75
CA PHE A 103 14.95 -14.02 -12.34
C PHE A 103 15.27 -12.54 -12.13
N ARG A 104 16.17 -11.96 -12.93
CA ARG A 104 16.48 -10.52 -12.84
C ARG A 104 15.29 -9.66 -13.29
N GLU A 105 14.54 -10.10 -14.29
CA GLU A 105 13.30 -9.45 -14.72
C GLU A 105 12.22 -9.53 -13.63
N ALA A 106 12.08 -10.68 -12.97
CA ALA A 106 11.15 -10.84 -11.86
C ALA A 106 11.50 -9.91 -10.68
N ALA A 107 12.78 -9.80 -10.32
CA ALA A 107 13.24 -8.86 -9.29
C ALA A 107 12.89 -7.41 -9.65
N ALA A 108 13.20 -6.98 -10.88
CA ALA A 108 12.85 -5.64 -11.36
C ALA A 108 11.34 -5.37 -11.31
N THR A 109 10.54 -6.35 -11.75
CA THR A 109 9.06 -6.25 -11.71
C THR A 109 8.55 -6.07 -10.29
N LEU A 110 9.11 -6.78 -9.31
CA LEU A 110 8.69 -6.64 -7.91
C LEU A 110 9.06 -5.27 -7.33
N THR A 111 10.24 -4.74 -7.70
CA THR A 111 10.63 -3.37 -7.33
C THR A 111 9.66 -2.36 -7.92
N ASP A 112 9.30 -2.48 -9.20
CA ASP A 112 8.33 -1.60 -9.86
C ASP A 112 6.95 -1.67 -9.19
N VAL A 113 6.49 -2.88 -8.81
CA VAL A 113 5.24 -3.05 -8.05
C VAL A 113 5.33 -2.38 -6.67
N GLY A 114 6.46 -2.45 -5.98
CA GLY A 114 6.69 -1.74 -4.72
C GLY A 114 6.60 -0.22 -4.89
N GLU A 115 7.25 0.31 -5.92
CA GLU A 115 7.19 1.74 -6.27
C GLU A 115 5.78 2.18 -6.68
N ASP A 116 5.00 1.34 -7.39
CA ASP A 116 3.62 1.68 -7.73
C ASP A 116 2.69 1.69 -6.49
N LEU A 117 3.00 0.86 -5.50
CA LEU A 117 2.17 0.67 -4.30
C LEU A 117 2.66 1.40 -3.05
N HIS A 118 3.77 2.14 -3.10
CA HIS A 118 4.43 2.75 -1.93
C HIS A 118 3.53 3.67 -1.08
N VAL A 119 2.45 4.23 -1.65
CA VAL A 119 1.46 5.08 -0.95
C VAL A 119 0.16 4.37 -0.58
N ALA A 120 0.04 3.07 -0.85
CA ALA A 120 -1.21 2.34 -0.67
C ALA A 120 -1.62 2.25 0.80
N ALA A 121 -0.65 2.12 1.71
CA ALA A 121 -0.93 2.11 3.15
C ALA A 121 -1.44 3.47 3.66
N GLU A 122 -0.83 4.59 3.24
CA GLU A 122 -1.36 5.93 3.53
C GLU A 122 -2.75 6.14 2.95
N GLN A 123 -3.00 5.63 1.74
CA GLN A 123 -4.33 5.68 1.12
C GLN A 123 -5.35 4.88 1.92
N LEU A 124 -5.00 3.70 2.42
CA LEU A 124 -5.85 2.92 3.32
C LEU A 124 -6.16 3.72 4.59
N ARG A 125 -5.15 4.31 5.25
CA ARG A 125 -5.36 5.16 6.43
C ARG A 125 -6.30 6.33 6.14
N ALA A 126 -6.17 6.94 4.95
CA ALA A 126 -7.02 8.04 4.53
C ALA A 126 -8.50 7.65 4.37
N LEU A 127 -8.84 6.37 4.14
CA LEU A 127 -10.23 5.90 4.09
C LEU A 127 -10.94 5.99 5.45
N HIS A 128 -10.20 5.92 6.56
CA HIS A 128 -10.76 6.08 7.90
C HIS A 128 -11.21 7.52 8.20
N HIS A 129 -10.57 8.50 7.56
CA HIS A 129 -10.89 9.90 7.77
C HIS A 129 -11.85 10.39 6.68
N PRO A 130 -13.09 10.83 7.02
CA PRO A 130 -13.94 11.45 6.02
C PRO A 130 -13.19 12.66 5.45
N ALA A 131 -13.02 12.68 4.12
CA ALA A 131 -12.33 13.75 3.43
C ALA A 131 -12.88 15.09 3.91
N LYS A 132 -12.05 15.89 4.59
CA LYS A 132 -12.47 17.23 5.03
C LYS A 132 -12.94 17.96 3.77
N PRO A 133 -14.18 18.52 3.76
CA PRO A 133 -14.67 19.21 2.58
C PRO A 133 -13.67 20.31 2.24
N SER A 134 -13.21 20.29 0.98
CA SER A 134 -12.27 21.27 0.47
C SER A 134 -12.77 22.67 0.78
N GLY A 135 -11.86 23.63 0.98
CA GLY A 135 -12.24 25.02 1.28
C GLY A 135 -13.26 25.57 0.27
N GLN A 136 -13.18 25.12 -0.99
CA GLN A 136 -14.11 25.46 -2.05
C GLN A 136 -15.52 24.88 -1.82
N ALA A 137 -15.63 23.61 -1.41
CA ALA A 137 -16.91 23.01 -1.04
C ALA A 137 -17.55 23.72 0.17
N ARG A 138 -16.74 24.19 1.14
CA ARG A 138 -17.22 24.99 2.28
C ARG A 138 -17.73 26.36 1.85
N VAL A 139 -17.03 27.03 0.94
CA VAL A 139 -17.43 28.34 0.41
C VAL A 139 -18.72 28.21 -0.42
N THR A 140 -18.85 27.19 -1.27
CA THR A 140 -20.07 26.96 -2.05
C THR A 140 -21.26 26.65 -1.13
N ASN A 141 -21.09 25.81 -0.10
CA ASN A 141 -22.16 25.54 0.87
C ASN A 141 -22.56 26.80 1.65
N TYR A 142 -21.59 27.62 2.04
CA TYR A 142 -21.85 28.90 2.71
C TYR A 142 -22.68 29.83 1.84
N PHE A 143 -22.33 30.02 0.56
CA PHE A 143 -23.12 30.87 -0.34
C PHE A 143 -24.45 30.25 -0.76
N ALA A 144 -24.58 28.92 -0.76
CA ALA A 144 -25.83 28.23 -1.03
C ALA A 144 -26.84 28.30 0.13
N THR A 145 -26.35 28.39 1.38
CA THR A 145 -27.19 28.44 2.60
C THR A 145 -27.26 29.84 3.22
N ALA A 146 -26.51 30.81 2.71
CA ALA A 146 -26.58 32.19 3.16
C ALA A 146 -27.99 32.78 2.89
N PRO A 147 -28.62 33.43 3.88
CA PRO A 147 -29.90 34.09 3.68
C PRO A 147 -29.73 35.20 2.65
N SER A 148 -30.42 35.06 1.51
CA SER A 148 -30.50 36.10 0.50
C SER A 148 -31.23 37.30 1.08
N THR A 149 -30.48 38.33 1.49
CA THR A 149 -31.05 39.65 1.75
C THR A 149 -31.55 40.22 0.44
N LYS A 150 -32.79 39.90 0.07
CA LYS A 150 -33.54 40.63 -0.96
C LYS A 150 -33.80 42.03 -0.44
N CYS A 151 -32.90 42.96 -0.76
CA CYS A 151 -33.25 44.38 -0.75
C CYS A 151 -34.05 44.65 -2.03
N ALA A 152 -35.35 44.88 -1.86
CA ALA A 152 -36.26 45.25 -2.93
C ALA A 152 -36.22 46.77 -3.16
N GLY A 153 -36.20 47.17 -4.44
CA GLY A 153 -36.45 48.52 -4.93
C GLY A 153 -35.22 49.15 -5.60
N ALA A 154 -35.27 49.70 -6.80
CA ALA A 154 -36.35 49.91 -7.76
C ALA A 154 -35.74 50.14 -9.15
N SER A 155 -36.51 49.82 -10.18
CA SER A 155 -36.23 50.08 -11.60
C SER A 155 -36.17 51.57 -11.95
N THR A 156 -35.28 51.95 -12.88
CA THR A 156 -35.57 52.88 -14.00
C THR A 156 -34.55 52.68 -15.13
N THR A 157 -35.06 52.64 -16.36
CA THR A 157 -34.36 52.40 -17.64
C THR A 157 -33.76 53.71 -18.21
N PRO A 158 -33.29 53.77 -19.48
CA PRO A 158 -31.89 53.84 -19.88
C PRO A 158 -31.48 55.22 -20.45
N THR A 159 -30.19 55.55 -20.49
CA THR A 159 -29.69 56.70 -21.28
C THR A 159 -28.32 56.38 -21.87
N THR A 160 -28.35 56.19 -23.19
CA THR A 160 -27.40 56.52 -24.27
C THR A 160 -25.93 56.83 -23.89
N ALA A 161 -25.01 56.05 -24.47
CA ALA A 161 -23.56 56.23 -24.50
C ALA A 161 -23.11 57.50 -25.28
N PRO A 162 -21.85 57.98 -25.18
CA PRO A 162 -20.73 57.28 -25.84
C PRO A 162 -19.34 57.33 -25.14
N ALA A 163 -18.58 56.26 -25.37
CA ALA A 163 -17.12 56.13 -25.55
C ALA A 163 -16.13 57.07 -24.83
N ALA A 164 -15.25 56.48 -24.01
CA ALA A 164 -13.83 56.85 -23.96
C ALA A 164 -12.96 55.69 -23.42
N THR A 165 -11.88 55.41 -24.15
CA THR A 165 -10.83 54.40 -24.01
C THR A 165 -10.01 54.46 -22.69
N PRO A 166 -9.31 53.37 -22.32
CA PRO A 166 -8.60 53.24 -21.04
C PRO A 166 -7.17 53.83 -21.09
N PRO A 167 -6.63 54.38 -19.98
CA PRO A 167 -5.20 54.60 -19.85
C PRO A 167 -4.49 53.38 -19.23
N SER A 168 -3.61 52.77 -20.02
CA SER A 168 -2.52 51.88 -19.56
C SER A 168 -1.50 52.64 -18.70
N ALA A 169 -0.96 51.99 -17.67
CA ALA A 169 0.18 52.44 -16.87
C ALA A 169 1.05 51.21 -16.49
N PRO A 170 2.37 51.36 -16.21
CA PRO A 170 3.41 50.69 -17.00
C PRO A 170 4.15 49.54 -16.28
N LYS A 171 4.74 48.64 -17.08
CA LYS A 171 5.69 47.59 -16.65
C LYS A 171 7.00 48.19 -16.13
N PRO A 172 7.58 47.68 -15.02
CA PRO A 172 8.95 48.00 -14.64
C PRO A 172 9.97 47.19 -15.47
N LYS A 173 10.97 47.90 -16.00
CA LYS A 173 12.14 47.35 -16.72
C LYS A 173 13.22 46.89 -15.74
N ARG A 174 13.85 45.77 -16.11
CA ARG A 174 15.14 45.22 -15.69
C ARG A 174 16.31 46.22 -15.76
N THR A 175 17.27 46.08 -14.85
CA THR A 175 18.71 46.39 -15.01
C THR A 175 19.47 45.29 -14.25
N ARG A 176 20.08 44.34 -14.96
CA ARG A 176 21.49 44.25 -15.39
C ARG A 176 22.45 44.03 -14.22
#